data_AF-A0A3B5LIW8-F1
#
_entry.id   AF-A0A3B5LIW8-F1
#
_cell.length_a   1.000
_cell.length_b   1.000
_cell.length_c   1.000
_cell.angle_alpha   90.00
_cell.angle_beta   90.00
_cell.angle_gamma   90.00
#
_symmetry.space_group_name_H-M   'P 1'
#
loop_
_entity.id
_entity.type
_entity.pdbx_description
1 polymer ?
#
loop_
_entity_poly.entity_id
_entity_poly.type
_entity_poly.pdbx_seq_one_letter_code
_entity_poly.pdbx_strand_id
1 'polypeptide(L)'
;MKLLNKDIEKDNAGQVTLVPEEAEDMWHTYNLLQVGDSLRASTIRKVQTESTTGSVGSSRVRTTLTLSVETIDFDSQACQLRVKGTNIEENQYVKVRHVTQNLFINYIIKLHKNP
;
A
#
# COMPACT_ATOMS: atom_id res chain seq x y z
N MET A 1 -6.99 8.99 12.83
CA MET A 1 -6.35 9.15 11.50
C MET A 1 -5.81 10.57 11.35
N LYS A 2 -4.56 10.69 10.89
CA LYS A 2 -3.92 11.97 10.59
C LYS A 2 -3.87 12.23 9.09
N LEU A 3 -4.53 13.30 8.64
CA LEU A 3 -4.41 13.81 7.27
C LEU A 3 -3.12 14.63 7.13
N LEU A 4 -2.28 14.31 6.15
CA LEU A 4 -1.03 15.02 5.88
C LEU A 4 -1.15 15.97 4.70
N ASN A 5 -1.85 15.56 3.64
CA ASN A 5 -2.09 16.39 2.47
C ASN A 5 -3.42 15.99 1.82
N LYS A 6 -4.12 16.97 1.24
CA LYS A 6 -5.35 16.76 0.48
C LYS A 6 -5.39 17.77 -0.66
N ASP A 7 -5.45 17.25 -1.88
CA ASP A 7 -5.58 18.00 -3.11
C ASP A 7 -6.58 17.26 -3.99
N ILE A 8 -7.83 17.71 -4.03
CA ILE A 8 -8.91 17.04 -4.76
C ILE A 8 -9.58 18.06 -5.67
N GLU A 9 -9.62 17.74 -6.95
CA GLU A 9 -10.24 18.54 -7.99
C GLU A 9 -11.78 18.39 -8.00
N LYS A 10 -12.46 19.20 -8.81
CA LYS A 10 -13.94 19.23 -8.86
C LYS A 10 -14.55 17.97 -9.48
N ASP A 11 -13.77 17.22 -10.25
CA ASP A 11 -14.15 15.95 -10.87
C ASP A 11 -13.87 14.73 -9.98
N ASN A 12 -13.48 14.95 -8.71
CA ASN A 12 -13.05 13.94 -7.75
C ASN A 12 -11.70 13.28 -8.05
N ALA A 13 -10.99 13.71 -9.10
CA ALA A 13 -9.60 13.34 -9.28
C ALA A 13 -8.71 14.03 -8.24
N GLY A 14 -7.55 13.44 -7.95
CA GLY A 14 -6.53 14.10 -7.15
C GLY A 14 -5.82 13.16 -6.18
N GLN A 15 -5.36 13.70 -5.07
CA GLN A 15 -4.47 13.04 -4.15
C GLN A 15 -4.77 13.31 -2.68
N VAL A 16 -4.72 12.25 -1.88
CA VAL A 16 -4.82 12.31 -0.42
C VAL A 16 -3.63 11.59 0.18
N THR A 17 -2.96 12.21 1.15
CA THR A 17 -1.91 11.57 1.95
C THR A 17 -2.32 11.54 3.40
N LEU A 18 -2.34 10.36 4.00
CA LEU A 18 -2.82 10.12 5.37
C LEU A 18 -1.95 9.10 6.10
N VAL A 19 -2.09 9.08 7.43
CA VAL A 19 -1.52 8.07 8.31
C VAL A 19 -2.65 7.54 9.21
N PRO A 20 -3.01 6.25 9.12
CA PRO A 20 -3.91 5.63 10.08
C PRO A 20 -3.15 5.46 11.41
N GLU A 21 -3.73 5.88 12.52
CA GLU A 21 -3.12 5.89 13.87
C GLU A 21 -3.74 4.82 14.77
N GLU A 22 -4.97 4.41 14.47
CA GLU A 22 -5.72 3.40 15.23
C GLU A 22 -6.36 2.33 14.34
N ALA A 23 -6.84 1.24 14.93
CA ALA A 23 -7.43 0.13 14.19
C ALA A 23 -8.69 0.53 13.40
N GLU A 24 -9.52 1.43 13.94
CA GLU A 24 -10.71 1.96 13.28
C GLU A 24 -10.36 2.77 12.02
N ASP A 25 -9.19 3.41 11.99
CA ASP A 25 -8.72 4.14 10.81
C ASP A 25 -8.50 3.21 9.60
N MET A 26 -8.26 1.92 9.82
CA MET A 26 -8.15 0.94 8.75
C MET A 26 -9.51 0.70 8.07
N TRP A 27 -10.60 0.73 8.85
CA TRP A 27 -11.96 0.68 8.31
C TRP A 27 -12.29 1.95 7.52
N HIS A 28 -11.92 3.12 8.04
CA HIS A 28 -12.08 4.37 7.28
C HIS A 28 -11.25 4.36 5.99
N THR A 29 -10.01 3.87 6.02
CA THR A 29 -9.16 3.74 4.84
C THR A 29 -9.76 2.79 3.81
N TYR A 30 -10.39 1.69 4.25
CA TYR A 30 -11.11 0.76 3.37
C TYR A 30 -12.20 1.48 2.57
N ASN A 31 -13.01 2.31 3.23
CA ASN A 31 -14.09 3.07 2.58
C ASN A 31 -13.58 4.18 1.65
N LEU A 32 -12.33 4.64 1.83
CA LEU A 32 -11.71 5.65 0.96
C LEU A 32 -11.09 5.05 -0.30
N LEU A 33 -10.73 3.76 -0.32
CA LEU A 33 -10.11 3.11 -1.47
C LEU A 33 -11.16 2.64 -2.48
N GLN A 34 -10.87 2.78 -3.77
CA GLN A 34 -11.69 2.23 -4.83
C GLN A 34 -10.84 1.44 -5.84
N VAL A 35 -11.47 0.46 -6.48
CA VAL A 35 -10.86 -0.24 -7.62
C VAL A 35 -10.64 0.76 -8.74
N GLY A 36 -9.46 0.73 -9.35
CA GLY A 36 -9.03 1.71 -10.35
C GLY A 36 -8.18 2.85 -9.79
N ASP A 37 -8.22 3.12 -8.48
CA ASP A 37 -7.31 4.09 -7.84
C ASP A 37 -5.84 3.63 -7.93
N SER A 38 -4.91 4.56 -7.70
CA SER A 38 -3.51 4.22 -7.43
C SER A 38 -3.17 4.48 -5.96
N LEU A 39 -2.52 3.50 -5.32
CA LEU A 39 -2.17 3.50 -3.92
C LEU A 39 -0.66 3.39 -3.78
N ARG A 40 -0.03 4.40 -3.16
CA ARG A 40 1.38 4.36 -2.78
C ARG A 40 1.53 4.26 -1.27
N ALA A 41 2.06 3.13 -0.79
CA ALA A 41 2.18 2.88 0.65
C ALA A 41 3.46 2.11 1.00
N SER A 42 4.00 2.41 2.18
CA SER A 42 5.10 1.63 2.76
C SER A 42 4.63 0.23 3.20
N THR A 43 5.47 -0.77 3.00
CA THR A 43 5.27 -2.16 3.45
C THR A 43 6.59 -2.78 3.89
N ILE A 44 6.51 -3.93 4.55
CA ILE A 44 7.67 -4.74 4.93
C ILE A 44 7.64 -6.02 4.13
N ARG A 45 8.69 -6.28 3.35
CA ARG A 45 8.81 -7.47 2.49
C ARG A 45 9.99 -8.33 2.95
N LYS A 46 9.79 -9.64 2.95
CA LYS A 46 10.89 -10.60 3.09
C LYS A 46 11.61 -10.68 1.74
N VAL A 47 12.91 -10.42 1.74
CA VAL A 47 13.79 -10.54 0.58
C VAL A 47 14.72 -11.70 0.84
N GLN A 48 14.87 -12.57 -0.16
CA GLN A 48 15.88 -13.62 -0.16
C GLN A 48 17.09 -13.11 -0.93
N THR A 49 18.26 -13.32 -0.36
CA THR A 49 19.55 -12.99 -0.98
C THR A 49 20.39 -14.24 -1.03
N GLU A 50 20.89 -14.56 -2.22
CA GLU A 50 21.80 -15.67 -2.44
C GLU A 50 23.22 -15.11 -2.56
N SER A 51 24.15 -15.61 -1.74
CA SER A 51 25.55 -15.22 -1.84
C SER A 51 26.23 -15.89 -3.03
N THR A 52 27.38 -15.36 -3.45
CA THR A 52 28.23 -15.98 -4.47
C THR A 52 28.69 -17.39 -4.10
N THR A 53 28.65 -17.75 -2.81
CA THR A 53 28.96 -19.10 -2.30
C THR A 53 27.74 -20.04 -2.27
N GLY A 54 26.57 -19.60 -2.74
CA GLY A 54 25.32 -20.38 -2.75
C GLY A 54 24.56 -20.40 -1.42
N SER A 55 24.96 -19.58 -0.44
CA SER A 55 24.23 -19.49 0.84
C SER A 55 23.01 -18.59 0.68
N VAL A 56 21.82 -19.09 1.05
CA VAL A 56 20.58 -18.32 1.00
C VAL A 56 20.31 -17.66 2.35
N GLY A 57 20.38 -16.33 2.37
CA GLY A 57 19.93 -15.50 3.49
C GLY A 57 18.51 -14.98 3.27
N SER A 58 17.86 -14.52 4.34
CA SER A 58 16.64 -13.74 4.21
C SER A 58 16.62 -12.57 5.19
N SER A 59 16.17 -11.42 4.72
CA SER A 59 16.01 -10.21 5.53
C SER A 59 14.63 -9.59 5.30
N ARG A 60 14.18 -8.76 6.24
CA ARG A 60 12.96 -7.98 6.08
C ARG A 60 13.35 -6.54 5.76
N VAL A 61 12.90 -6.04 4.62
CA VAL A 61 13.18 -4.67 4.19
C VAL A 61 11.89 -3.88 4.17
N ARG A 62 11.96 -2.63 4.63
CA ARG A 62 10.91 -1.65 4.39
C ARG A 62 11.04 -1.15 2.96
N THR A 63 9.96 -1.18 2.21
CA THR A 63 9.91 -0.68 0.84
C THR A 63 8.57 0.03 0.60
N THR A 64 8.51 0.85 -0.44
CA THR A 64 7.27 1.53 -0.86
C THR A 64 6.87 0.97 -2.20
N LEU A 65 5.60 0.61 -2.32
CA LEU A 65 5.00 0.15 -3.57
C LEU A 65 3.93 1.14 -4.00
N THR A 66 3.78 1.25 -5.32
CA THR A 66 2.72 2.03 -5.96
C THR A 66 1.88 1.02 -6.74
N LEU A 67 0.65 0.78 -6.28
CA LEU A 67 -0.25 -0.23 -6.81
C LEU A 67 -1.41 0.41 -7.56
N SER A 68 -1.72 -0.07 -8.76
CA SER A 68 -3.05 0.12 -9.34
C SER A 68 -4.00 -0.87 -8.65
N VAL A 69 -5.04 -0.36 -7.99
CA VAL A 69 -5.91 -1.13 -7.09
C VAL A 69 -6.89 -1.97 -7.89
N GLU A 70 -6.87 -3.29 -7.65
CA GLU A 70 -7.76 -4.25 -8.32
C GLU A 70 -8.76 -4.89 -7.35
N THR A 71 -8.35 -5.12 -6.10
CA THR A 71 -9.22 -5.69 -5.07
C THR A 71 -8.84 -5.15 -3.70
N ILE A 72 -9.84 -4.94 -2.85
CA ILE A 72 -9.69 -4.42 -1.51
C ILE A 72 -10.42 -5.36 -0.56
N ASP A 73 -9.68 -5.97 0.37
CA ASP A 73 -10.20 -6.91 1.35
C ASP A 73 -10.00 -6.32 2.75
N PHE A 74 -11.04 -6.30 3.58
CA PHE A 74 -10.96 -5.89 4.98
C PHE A 74 -11.33 -7.06 5.90
N ASP A 75 -10.44 -7.38 6.83
CA ASP A 75 -10.68 -8.34 7.90
C ASP A 75 -11.18 -7.56 9.14
N SER A 76 -12.46 -7.70 9.45
CA SER A 76 -13.11 -7.01 10.56
C SER A 76 -12.70 -7.53 11.94
N GLN A 77 -12.24 -8.78 12.04
CA GLN A 77 -11.78 -9.34 13.31
C GLN A 77 -10.35 -8.89 13.63
N ALA A 78 -9.48 -8.88 12.62
CA ALA A 78 -8.09 -8.46 12.75
C ALA A 78 -7.89 -6.94 12.60
N CYS A 79 -8.91 -6.20 12.16
CA CYS A 79 -8.83 -4.81 11.72
C CYS A 79 -7.73 -4.58 10.68
N GLN A 80 -7.57 -5.51 9.74
CA GLN A 80 -6.51 -5.48 8.73
C GLN A 80 -7.07 -5.18 7.34
N LEU A 81 -6.43 -4.23 6.67
CA LEU A 81 -6.74 -3.86 5.30
C LEU A 81 -5.68 -4.42 4.36
N ARG A 82 -6.15 -5.15 3.36
CA ARG A 82 -5.33 -5.79 2.33
C ARG A 82 -5.75 -5.29 0.96
N VAL A 83 -4.78 -4.85 0.19
CA VAL A 83 -4.98 -4.35 -1.17
C VAL A 83 -4.25 -5.25 -2.14
N LYS A 84 -4.94 -5.69 -3.18
CA LYS A 84 -4.38 -6.44 -4.30
C LYS A 84 -4.38 -5.54 -5.53
N GLY A 85 -3.33 -5.66 -6.31
CA GLY A 85 -3.17 -4.85 -7.49
C GLY A 85 -1.84 -5.09 -8.19
N THR A 86 -1.71 -4.47 -9.35
CA THR A 86 -0.45 -4.46 -10.10
C THR A 86 0.48 -3.37 -9.55
N ASN A 87 1.69 -3.76 -9.16
CA ASN A 87 2.75 -2.79 -8.86
C ASN A 87 3.16 -2.08 -10.15
N ILE A 88 2.92 -0.77 -10.24
CA ILE A 88 3.16 0.02 -11.45
C ILE A 88 4.53 0.71 -11.47
N GLU A 89 5.26 0.68 -10.36
CA GLU A 89 6.62 1.21 -10.24
C GLU A 89 7.57 0.12 -9.75
N GLU A 90 8.55 -0.26 -10.56
CA GLU A 90 9.59 -1.19 -10.11
C GLU A 90 10.51 -0.56 -9.05
N ASN A 91 11.02 -1.39 -8.17
CA ASN A 91 12.09 -1.03 -7.25
C ASN A 91 13.05 -2.20 -7.06
N GLN A 92 14.10 -1.97 -6.26
CA GLN A 92 15.16 -2.95 -5.99
C GLN A 92 14.65 -4.33 -5.51
N TYR A 93 13.47 -4.39 -4.88
CA TYR A 93 12.93 -5.59 -4.23
C TYR A 93 11.70 -6.16 -4.93
N VAL A 94 10.97 -5.37 -5.72
CA VAL A 94 9.68 -5.74 -6.32
C VAL A 94 9.60 -5.17 -7.73
N LYS A 95 9.55 -6.07 -8.72
CA LYS A 95 9.33 -5.73 -10.13
C LYS A 95 7.86 -5.34 -10.39
N VAL A 96 7.57 -4.83 -11.59
CA VAL A 96 6.20 -4.63 -12.08
C VAL A 96 5.51 -5.99 -12.21
N ARG A 97 4.53 -6.26 -11.35
CA ARG A 97 3.71 -7.48 -11.34
C ARG A 97 2.53 -7.35 -10.39
N HIS A 98 1.58 -8.27 -10.48
CA HIS A 98 0.51 -8.43 -9.50
C HIS A 98 1.08 -8.78 -8.12
N VAL A 99 0.63 -8.05 -7.11
CA VAL A 99 1.04 -8.21 -5.72
C VAL A 99 -0.12 -7.98 -4.77
N THR A 100 0.05 -8.47 -3.55
CA THR A 100 -0.82 -8.15 -2.42
C THR A 100 -0.03 -7.40 -1.37
N GLN A 101 -0.62 -6.35 -0.80
CA GLN A 101 -0.03 -5.53 0.24
C GLN A 101 -1.01 -5.35 1.39
N ASN A 102 -0.56 -5.67 2.61
CA ASN A 102 -1.25 -5.22 3.82
C ASN A 102 -0.84 -3.77 4.10
N LEU A 103 -1.81 -2.96 4.49
CA LEU A 103 -1.57 -1.62 5.01
C LEU A 103 -1.36 -1.70 6.53
N PHE A 104 -0.62 -0.74 7.06
CA PHE A 104 -0.19 -0.75 8.45
C PHE A 104 -0.47 0.60 9.11
N ILE A 105 -0.92 0.54 10.36
CA ILE A 105 -1.03 1.69 11.25
C ILE A 105 0.35 2.34 11.42
N ASN A 106 0.38 3.68 11.47
CA ASN A 106 1.56 4.53 11.56
C ASN A 106 2.46 4.55 10.32
N TYR A 107 1.98 4.02 9.19
CA TYR A 107 2.66 4.13 7.89
C TYR A 107 1.91 5.08 6.97
N ILE A 108 2.68 5.86 6.20
CA ILE A 108 2.12 6.80 5.23
C ILE A 108 1.43 6.03 4.10
N ILE A 109 0.21 6.46 3.82
CA ILE A 109 -0.61 6.04 2.69
C ILE A 109 -0.87 7.26 1.83
N LYS A 110 -0.51 7.16 0.55
CA LYS A 110 -0.82 8.16 -0.47
C LYS A 110 -1.79 7.53 -1.47
N LEU A 111 -2.99 8.09 -1.55
CA LEU A 111 -4.04 7.71 -2.47
C LEU A 111 -4.04 8.69 -3.63
N HIS A 112 -4.11 8.17 -4.85
CA HIS A 112 -4.43 8.92 -6.05
C HIS A 112 -5.81 8.48 -6.53
N LYS A 113 -6.74 9.42 -6.51
CA LYS A 113 -8.11 9.25 -6.95
C LYS A 113 -8.20 9.49 -8.44
N ASN A 114 -8.79 8.51 -9.13
CA ASN A 114 -9.16 8.65 -10.53
C ASN A 114 -10.65 9.03 -10.60
N PRO A 115 -11.03 9.88 -11.57
CA PRO A 115 -12.42 10.33 -11.73
C PRO A 115 -13.37 9.19 -12.17
#